data_AF-A0A822AR86-F1
#
_entry.id   AF-A0A822AR86-F1
#
_cell.length_a   1.000
_cell.length_b   1.000
_cell.length_c   1.000
_cell.angle_alpha   90.00
_cell.angle_beta   90.00
_cell.angle_gamma   90.00
#
_symmetry.space_group_name_H-M   'P 1'
#
loop_
_entity.id
_entity.type
_entity.pdbx_description
1 polymer ?
#
loop_
_entity_poly.entity_id
_entity_poly.type
_entity_poly.pdbx_seq_one_letter_code
_entity_poly.pdbx_strand_id
1 'polypeptide(L)'
;EELLNVSLSTSKFFPALRSDYNLSDIILVYRANSSSSQSSCSERITYLSLRCDHLFDDDNLNSTIKYELQTPNECVTGTCDGCTFHFLLRTPSACPTCDENKNGYRAFLGPCKFGRQEVRKIPYPYCSHSLTEKVETHPCSILSLEIKIIIGLFIIIASALTAIVIMCWRKNRK
;
A
#
# COMPACT_ATOMS: atom_id res chain seq x y z
N GLU A 1 -10.70 0.56 34.98
CA GLU A 1 -10.87 -0.27 33.77
C GLU A 1 -9.56 -0.99 33.52
N GLU A 2 -9.62 -2.27 33.18
CA GLU A 2 -8.43 -3.11 32.95
C GLU A 2 -8.44 -3.62 31.51
N LEU A 3 -7.31 -3.50 30.80
CA LEU A 3 -7.14 -4.06 29.46
C LEU A 3 -6.95 -5.58 29.58
N LEU A 4 -7.90 -6.35 29.06
CA LEU A 4 -7.86 -7.81 29.13
C LEU A 4 -7.05 -8.44 28.02
N ASN A 5 -7.26 -7.98 26.79
CA ASN A 5 -6.64 -8.57 25.63
C ASN A 5 -6.52 -7.56 24.48
N VAL A 6 -5.58 -7.88 23.60
CA VAL A 6 -5.39 -7.24 22.29
C VAL A 6 -5.38 -8.37 21.27
N SER A 7 -6.23 -8.28 20.25
CA SER A 7 -6.29 -9.26 19.17
C SER A 7 -6.44 -8.58 17.81
N LEU A 8 -5.95 -9.23 16.76
CA LEU A 8 -6.18 -8.78 15.38
C LEU A 8 -7.27 -9.66 14.76
N SER A 9 -8.39 -9.04 14.39
CA SER A 9 -9.49 -9.75 13.74
C SER A 9 -10.38 -8.76 12.99
N THR A 10 -11.08 -9.25 11.95
CA THR A 10 -12.11 -8.43 11.29
C THR A 10 -13.32 -8.35 12.21
N SER A 11 -13.73 -7.13 12.57
CA SER A 11 -14.90 -6.98 13.44
C SER A 11 -16.16 -7.42 12.70
N LYS A 12 -16.89 -8.39 13.29
CA LYS A 12 -18.15 -8.90 12.71
C LYS A 12 -19.28 -7.88 12.77
N PHE A 13 -19.20 -6.91 13.69
CA PHE A 13 -20.24 -5.92 13.96
C PHE A 13 -20.19 -4.72 13.03
N PHE A 14 -19.09 -4.54 12.29
CA PHE A 14 -18.90 -3.41 11.40
C PHE A 14 -18.59 -3.91 9.98
N PRO A 15 -19.35 -3.51 8.95
CA PRO A 15 -19.09 -3.94 7.59
C PRO A 15 -17.68 -3.53 7.16
N ALA A 16 -17.04 -4.34 6.32
CA ALA A 16 -15.75 -3.98 5.72
C ALA A 16 -15.91 -2.69 4.89
N LEU A 17 -14.96 -1.77 5.02
CA LEU A 17 -14.86 -0.62 4.14
C LEU A 17 -14.48 -1.11 2.74
N ARG A 18 -15.03 -0.43 1.73
CA ARG A 18 -14.75 -0.74 0.31
C ARG A 18 -13.28 -0.53 -0.08
N SER A 19 -12.50 0.13 0.79
CA SER A 19 -11.07 0.38 0.66
C SER A 19 -10.20 -0.55 1.54
N ASP A 20 -10.79 -1.60 2.13
CA ASP A 20 -10.04 -2.56 2.96
C ASP A 20 -9.29 -3.53 2.06
N TYR A 21 -7.98 -3.33 1.92
CA TYR A 21 -7.06 -4.22 1.21
C TYR A 21 -6.80 -5.53 2.00
N ASN A 22 -7.86 -6.17 2.53
CA ASN A 22 -7.79 -7.26 3.53
C ASN A 22 -7.03 -6.87 4.81
N LEU A 23 -7.19 -5.63 5.28
CA LEU A 23 -6.63 -5.23 6.57
C LEU A 23 -7.46 -5.84 7.71
N SER A 24 -6.78 -6.15 8.81
CA SER A 24 -7.42 -6.62 10.05
C SER A 24 -7.57 -5.46 11.03
N ASP A 25 -8.68 -5.46 11.78
CA ASP A 25 -8.89 -4.47 12.83
C ASP A 25 -8.13 -4.88 14.09
N ILE A 26 -7.64 -3.90 14.85
CA ILE A 26 -7.04 -4.14 16.17
C ILE A 26 -8.17 -4.04 17.19
N ILE A 27 -8.48 -5.14 17.85
CA ILE A 27 -9.56 -5.21 18.84
C ILE A 27 -8.94 -5.16 20.23
N LEU A 28 -9.28 -4.11 20.97
CA LEU A 28 -8.94 -3.92 22.37
C LEU A 28 -10.15 -4.28 23.23
N VAL A 29 -9.95 -5.14 24.23
CA VAL A 29 -11.02 -5.55 25.14
C VAL A 29 -10.73 -5.01 26.52
N TYR A 30 -11.64 -4.17 27.01
CA TYR A 30 -11.59 -3.58 28.33
C TYR A 30 -12.65 -4.21 29.23
N ARG A 31 -12.29 -4.49 30.48
CA ARG A 31 -13.22 -4.90 31.53
C ARG A 31 -13.37 -3.82 32.57
N ALA A 32 -14.61 -3.54 32.93
CA ALA A 32 -14.97 -2.76 34.09
C ALA A 32 -15.73 -3.64 35.07
N ASN A 33 -15.24 -3.68 36.31
CA ASN A 33 -15.94 -4.35 37.40
C ASN A 33 -17.00 -3.39 37.94
N SER A 34 -18.28 -3.70 37.75
CA SER A 34 -19.37 -2.87 38.26
C SER A 34 -19.59 -3.17 39.73
N SER A 35 -18.97 -2.37 40.61
CA SER A 35 -19.16 -2.44 42.07
C SER A 35 -20.52 -1.92 42.55
N SER A 36 -21.39 -1.48 41.64
CA SER A 36 -22.73 -0.99 41.97
C SER A 36 -23.73 -2.14 42.06
N SER A 37 -24.22 -2.41 43.26
CA SER A 37 -25.29 -3.36 43.61
C SER A 37 -26.67 -3.09 42.97
N GLN A 38 -26.74 -2.24 41.94
CA GLN A 38 -27.95 -1.88 41.18
C GLN A 38 -27.82 -2.12 39.66
N SER A 39 -26.68 -2.64 39.17
CA SER A 39 -26.54 -2.98 37.74
C SER A 39 -26.96 -4.43 37.48
N SER A 40 -27.77 -4.65 36.45
CA SER A 40 -28.21 -5.99 36.01
C SER A 40 -27.08 -6.87 35.46
N CYS A 41 -25.89 -6.29 35.24
CA CYS A 41 -24.69 -6.95 34.72
C CYS A 41 -23.70 -7.23 35.84
N SER A 42 -23.14 -8.45 35.87
CA SER A 42 -22.05 -8.82 36.78
C SER A 42 -20.70 -8.22 36.36
N GLU A 43 -20.48 -8.08 35.05
CA GLU A 43 -19.30 -7.47 34.46
C GLU A 43 -19.70 -6.60 33.27
N ARG A 44 -18.96 -5.52 33.01
CA ARG A 44 -19.09 -4.71 31.79
C ARG A 44 -17.85 -4.89 30.92
N ILE A 45 -18.08 -5.21 29.65
CA ILE A 45 -17.01 -5.45 28.68
C ILE A 45 -17.16 -4.45 27.53
N THR A 46 -16.07 -3.80 27.18
CA THR A 46 -16.01 -2.85 26.05
C THR A 46 -15.04 -3.38 25.00
N TYR A 47 -15.55 -3.61 23.80
CA TYR A 47 -14.79 -3.93 22.61
C TYR A 47 -14.55 -2.65 21.81
N LEU A 48 -13.30 -2.22 21.76
CA LEU A 48 -12.85 -1.11 20.93
C LEU A 48 -12.11 -1.67 19.72
N SER A 49 -12.77 -1.66 18.56
CA SER A 49 -12.17 -2.03 17.28
C SER A 49 -11.52 -0.80 16.65
N LEU A 50 -10.20 -0.81 16.52
CA LEU A 50 -9.44 0.20 15.81
C LEU A 50 -9.34 -0.22 14.34
N ARG A 51 -9.80 0.64 13.45
CA ARG A 51 -9.69 0.42 12.00
C ARG A 51 -8.84 1.50 11.36
N CYS A 52 -7.98 1.05 10.45
CA CYS A 52 -7.14 1.89 9.65
C CYS A 52 -7.96 2.69 8.62
N ASP A 53 -7.79 4.01 8.59
CA ASP A 53 -8.36 4.88 7.57
C ASP A 53 -7.35 5.98 7.19
N HIS A 54 -6.87 5.94 5.94
CA HIS A 54 -5.84 6.83 5.41
C HIS A 54 -6.36 8.18 4.97
N LEU A 55 -7.67 8.32 4.77
CA LEU A 55 -8.25 9.58 4.32
C LEU A 55 -8.10 10.67 5.38
N PHE A 56 -7.94 10.29 6.66
CA PHE A 56 -7.64 11.21 7.76
C PHE A 56 -6.17 11.62 7.85
N ASP A 57 -5.25 10.99 7.09
CA ASP A 57 -3.81 11.32 7.07
C ASP A 57 -3.44 12.27 5.91
N ASP A 58 -4.17 12.20 4.79
CA ASP A 58 -3.83 12.91 3.53
C ASP A 58 -4.45 14.32 3.42
N ASP A 59 -5.38 14.66 4.32
CA ASP A 59 -5.99 16.00 4.32
C ASP A 59 -4.97 17.02 4.83
N ASN A 60 -4.24 17.64 3.89
CA ASN A 60 -3.46 18.87 4.00
C ASN A 60 -4.32 20.10 4.40
N LEU A 61 -5.46 19.87 5.03
CA LEU A 61 -6.50 20.83 5.31
C LEU A 61 -6.87 20.76 6.79
N ASN A 62 -6.07 21.40 7.65
CA ASN A 62 -6.44 21.96 8.97
C ASN A 62 -7.51 21.22 9.82
N SER A 63 -7.65 19.91 9.68
CA SER A 63 -8.67 19.14 10.35
C SER A 63 -8.06 18.62 11.64
N THR A 64 -8.47 19.22 12.75
CA THR A 64 -7.99 18.88 14.09
C THR A 64 -8.44 17.47 14.53
N ILE A 65 -9.31 16.83 13.74
CA ILE A 65 -9.93 15.54 14.06
C ILE A 65 -9.25 14.44 13.25
N LYS A 66 -8.42 13.63 13.95
CA LYS A 66 -7.68 12.49 13.38
C LYS A 66 -8.36 11.13 13.58
N TYR A 67 -9.62 11.15 14.02
CA TYR A 67 -10.33 9.93 14.35
C TYR A 67 -11.85 10.11 14.24
N GLU A 68 -12.54 9.02 13.91
CA GLU A 68 -14.00 8.96 13.87
C GLU A 68 -14.48 7.77 14.71
N LEU A 69 -15.41 8.01 15.63
CA LEU A 69 -16.01 6.97 16.46
C LEU A 69 -17.38 6.59 15.90
N GLN A 70 -17.60 5.30 15.66
CA GLN A 70 -18.84 4.75 15.12
C GLN A 70 -19.38 3.64 16.02
N THR A 71 -20.70 3.59 16.15
CA THR A 71 -21.44 2.51 16.81
C THR A 71 -21.99 1.53 15.77
N PRO A 72 -22.24 0.26 16.13
CA PRO A 72 -22.82 -0.72 15.23
C PRO A 72 -24.22 -0.29 14.76
N ASN A 73 -24.56 -0.59 13.51
CA ASN A 73 -25.90 -0.30 12.98
C ASN A 73 -27.02 -1.04 13.76
N GLU A 74 -26.71 -2.22 14.30
CA GLU A 74 -27.64 -3.03 15.08
C GLU A 74 -27.90 -2.45 16.48
N CYS A 75 -26.92 -1.71 17.05
CA CYS A 75 -27.00 -1.15 18.40
C CYS A 75 -26.71 0.36 18.36
N VAL A 76 -27.77 1.18 18.27
CA VAL A 76 -27.66 2.66 18.14
C VAL A 76 -26.87 3.30 19.30
N THR A 77 -26.96 2.75 20.50
CA THR A 77 -26.24 3.24 21.70
C THR A 77 -24.86 2.58 21.88
N GLY A 78 -24.40 1.76 20.93
CA GLY A 78 -23.15 0.98 21.05
C GLY A 78 -23.27 -0.25 21.95
N THR A 79 -24.47 -0.53 22.50
CA THR A 79 -24.77 -1.73 23.28
C THR A 79 -26.20 -2.18 22.99
N CYS A 80 -26.42 -3.50 22.97
CA CYS A 80 -27.74 -4.10 22.77
C CYS A 80 -28.29 -4.75 24.06
N ASP A 81 -27.43 -5.11 25.01
CA ASP A 81 -27.78 -5.81 26.26
C ASP A 81 -27.52 -4.96 27.53
N GLY A 82 -26.83 -3.81 27.39
CA GLY A 82 -26.43 -2.95 28.51
C GLY A 82 -25.20 -3.44 29.29
N CYS A 83 -24.60 -4.56 28.88
CA CYS A 83 -23.43 -5.16 29.52
C CYS A 83 -22.21 -5.15 28.60
N THR A 84 -22.41 -5.38 27.31
CA THR A 84 -21.38 -5.43 26.28
C THR A 84 -21.48 -4.21 25.36
N PHE A 85 -20.36 -3.53 25.19
CA PHE A 85 -20.25 -2.32 24.38
C PHE A 85 -19.33 -2.58 23.20
N HIS A 86 -19.74 -2.14 22.01
CA HIS A 86 -18.97 -2.27 20.78
C HIS A 86 -18.80 -0.90 20.14
N PHE A 87 -17.55 -0.51 19.91
CA PHE A 87 -17.21 0.75 19.26
C PHE A 87 -16.16 0.51 18.17
N LEU A 88 -16.30 1.21 17.04
CA LEU A 88 -15.30 1.27 15.98
C LEU A 88 -14.65 2.64 16.01
N LEU A 89 -13.34 2.68 16.19
CA LEU A 89 -12.54 3.89 16.08
C LEU A 89 -11.73 3.84 14.79
N ARG A 90 -12.09 4.68 13.83
CA ARG A 90 -11.32 4.87 12.60
C ARG A 90 -10.22 5.88 12.85
N THR A 91 -8.98 5.52 12.53
CA THR A 91 -7.83 6.40 12.74
C THR A 91 -6.67 5.99 11.82
N PRO A 92 -5.88 6.94 11.30
CA PRO A 92 -4.69 6.62 10.49
C PRO A 92 -3.60 5.96 11.34
N SER A 93 -3.63 6.14 12.66
CA SER A 93 -2.68 5.51 13.60
C SER A 93 -2.88 3.99 13.72
N ALA A 94 -4.03 3.46 13.31
CA ALA A 94 -4.30 2.02 13.31
C ALA A 94 -3.75 1.32 12.07
N CYS A 95 -3.18 2.07 11.13
CA CYS A 95 -2.64 1.55 9.88
C CYS A 95 -1.27 0.91 10.07
N PRO A 96 -0.99 -0.18 9.34
CA PRO A 96 0.29 -0.86 9.43
C PRO A 96 1.43 0.05 8.96
N THR A 97 2.57 -0.06 9.62
CA THR A 97 3.82 0.53 9.14
C THR A 97 4.34 -0.23 7.93
N CYS A 98 4.75 0.50 6.89
CA CYS A 98 5.28 -0.07 5.67
C CYS A 98 6.70 -0.64 5.88
N ASP A 99 6.84 -1.97 5.84
CA ASP A 99 8.15 -2.64 5.82
C ASP A 99 8.65 -2.76 4.37
N GLU A 100 9.90 -2.36 4.10
CA GLU A 100 10.54 -2.46 2.78
C GLU A 100 10.58 -3.92 2.29
N ASN A 101 10.63 -4.91 3.20
CA ASN A 101 10.86 -6.32 2.88
C ASN A 101 9.58 -7.15 2.66
N LYS A 102 8.39 -6.65 3.02
CA LYS A 102 7.15 -7.45 3.11
C LYS A 102 5.94 -6.88 2.37
N ASN A 103 6.18 -6.07 1.33
CA ASN A 103 5.16 -5.50 0.42
C ASN A 103 4.67 -4.09 0.76
N GLY A 104 5.51 -3.24 1.39
CA GLY A 104 5.14 -1.84 1.64
C GLY A 104 5.20 -0.91 0.42
N TYR A 105 5.83 -1.33 -0.68
CA TYR A 105 6.15 -0.41 -1.78
C TYR A 105 5.80 -1.00 -3.16
N ARG A 106 5.23 -0.17 -4.03
CA ARG A 106 5.21 -0.42 -5.47
C ARG A 106 6.39 0.33 -6.10
N ALA A 107 7.26 -0.41 -6.78
CA ALA A 107 8.31 0.19 -7.57
C ALA A 107 7.71 0.66 -8.91
N PHE A 108 7.75 1.96 -9.15
CA PHE A 108 7.49 2.54 -10.47
C PHE A 108 8.82 2.65 -11.22
N LEU A 109 8.91 1.92 -12.32
CA LEU A 109 10.05 1.97 -13.21
C LEU A 109 9.87 3.15 -14.18
N GLY A 110 10.69 4.19 -14.03
CA GLY A 110 10.73 5.30 -14.97
C GLY A 110 11.30 4.89 -16.34
N PRO A 111 11.26 5.78 -17.35
CA PRO A 111 11.88 5.50 -18.64
C PRO A 111 13.40 5.44 -18.52
N CYS A 112 14.01 4.51 -19.26
CA CYS A 112 15.46 4.36 -19.33
C CYS A 112 16.07 5.48 -20.19
N LYS A 113 16.81 6.41 -19.57
CA LYS A 113 17.47 7.54 -20.24
C LYS A 113 18.98 7.43 -20.07
N PHE A 114 19.73 7.47 -21.17
CA PHE A 114 21.20 7.41 -21.17
C PHE A 114 21.81 6.26 -20.35
N GLY A 115 21.17 5.09 -20.34
CA GLY A 115 21.66 3.93 -19.60
C GLY A 115 21.31 3.92 -18.11
N ARG A 116 20.53 4.88 -17.63
CA ARG A 116 20.08 4.99 -16.23
C ARG A 116 18.56 5.00 -16.18
N GLN A 117 18.01 4.28 -15.22
CA GLN A 117 16.58 4.22 -14.96
C GLN A 117 16.33 4.69 -13.53
N GLU A 118 15.49 5.71 -13.38
CA GLU A 118 14.98 6.13 -12.08
C GLU A 118 13.87 5.17 -11.65
N VAL A 119 14.07 4.50 -10.51
CA VAL A 119 13.06 3.65 -9.88
C VAL A 119 12.55 4.42 -8.68
N ARG A 120 11.29 4.87 -8.77
CA ARG A 120 10.58 5.55 -7.69
C ARG A 120 9.82 4.50 -6.89
N LYS A 121 10.17 4.30 -5.62
CA LYS A 121 9.40 3.43 -4.72
C LYS A 121 8.31 4.26 -4.07
N ILE A 122 7.05 3.95 -4.40
CA ILE A 122 5.88 4.62 -3.85
C ILE A 122 5.25 3.68 -2.81
N PRO A 123 4.98 4.14 -1.57
CA PRO A 123 4.30 3.33 -0.58
C PRO A 123 2.86 3.02 -1.02
N TYR A 124 2.30 1.92 -0.54
CA TYR A 124 0.87 1.65 -0.76
C TYR A 124 -0.01 2.69 -0.04
N PRO A 125 -1.20 3.01 -0.58
CA PRO A 125 -2.09 3.99 0.02
C PRO A 125 -2.61 3.58 1.40
N TYR A 126 -2.39 2.33 1.82
CA TYR A 126 -2.82 1.79 3.11
C TYR A 126 -1.71 1.70 4.18
N CYS A 127 -0.60 2.42 4.02
CA CYS A 127 0.46 2.51 5.02
C CYS A 127 0.53 3.90 5.65
N SER A 128 0.57 3.96 6.99
CA SER A 128 0.92 5.21 7.66
C SER A 128 2.45 5.31 7.67
N HIS A 129 2.96 6.43 7.15
CA HIS A 129 4.38 6.79 7.23
C HIS A 129 5.37 5.99 6.32
N SER A 130 5.60 6.48 5.10
CA SER A 130 6.80 7.26 4.76
C SER A 130 6.62 7.85 3.35
N LEU A 131 6.28 9.14 3.30
CA LEU A 131 6.20 9.93 2.06
C LEU A 131 7.58 10.24 1.47
N THR A 132 8.63 9.59 1.98
CA THR A 132 9.96 9.68 1.39
C THR A 132 9.99 8.79 0.17
N GLU A 133 9.60 9.38 -0.96
CA GLU A 133 9.85 8.83 -2.28
C GLU A 133 11.33 8.49 -2.39
N LYS A 134 11.65 7.20 -2.23
CA LYS A 134 13.03 6.73 -2.34
C LYS A 134 13.32 6.57 -3.82
N VAL A 135 14.12 7.49 -4.35
CA VAL A 135 14.59 7.46 -5.74
C VAL A 135 15.88 6.64 -5.77
N GLU A 136 15.79 5.42 -6.32
CA GLU A 136 16.96 4.58 -6.58
C GLU A 136 17.27 4.61 -8.08
N THR A 137 18.55 4.77 -8.43
CA THR A 137 18.99 4.75 -9.83
C THR A 137 19.59 3.40 -10.16
N HIS A 138 18.99 2.68 -11.12
CA HIS A 138 19.53 1.41 -11.61
C HIS A 138 20.13 1.56 -13.02
N PRO A 139 21.20 0.81 -13.34
CA PRO A 139 21.70 0.72 -14.70
C PRO A 139 20.67 -0.02 -15.55
N CYS A 140 20.33 0.55 -16.71
CA CYS A 140 19.38 -0.05 -17.64
C CYS A 140 19.96 0.03 -19.06
N SER A 141 19.73 -0.99 -19.88
CA SER A 141 20.11 -0.98 -21.29
C SER A 141 18.90 -0.67 -22.16
N ILE A 142 18.94 0.47 -22.86
CA ILE A 142 17.89 0.90 -23.80
C ILE A 142 17.80 -0.05 -25.00
N LEU A 143 18.93 -0.64 -25.40
CA LEU A 143 18.99 -1.69 -26.41
C LEU A 143 19.40 -3.00 -25.76
N SER A 144 18.58 -4.04 -25.92
CA SER A 144 18.96 -5.42 -25.59
C SER A 144 20.19 -5.83 -26.41
N LEU A 145 20.99 -6.76 -25.85
CA LEU A 145 22.17 -7.28 -26.54
C LEU A 145 21.82 -7.86 -27.92
N GLU A 146 20.64 -8.49 -28.04
CA GLU A 146 20.12 -9.05 -29.29
C GLU A 146 19.94 -7.98 -30.38
N ILE A 147 19.38 -6.83 -30.05
CA ILE A 147 19.18 -5.73 -31.01
C ILE A 147 20.53 -5.16 -31.49
N LYS A 148 21.52 -5.08 -30.59
CA LYS A 148 22.87 -4.62 -30.97
C LYS A 148 23.52 -5.56 -31.99
N ILE A 149 23.33 -6.88 -31.83
CA ILE A 149 23.85 -7.88 -32.78
C ILE A 149 23.17 -7.73 -34.14
N ILE A 150 21.85 -7.54 -34.17
CA ILE A 150 21.08 -7.37 -35.41
C ILE A 150 21.55 -6.12 -36.18
N ILE A 151 21.72 -4.98 -35.49
CA ILE A 151 22.22 -3.75 -36.12
C ILE A 151 23.63 -3.95 -36.68
N GLY A 152 24.52 -4.61 -35.93
CA GLY A 152 25.87 -4.92 -36.39
C GLY A 152 25.88 -5.76 -37.67
N LEU A 153 25.08 -6.82 -37.73
CA LEU A 153 24.96 -7.68 -38.92
C LEU A 153 24.41 -6.91 -40.12
N PHE A 154 23.41 -6.06 -39.91
CA PHE A 154 22.82 -5.27 -40.99
C PHE A 154 23.83 -4.32 -41.64
N ILE A 155 24.64 -3.64 -40.83
CA ILE A 155 25.69 -2.73 -41.33
C ILE A 155 26.74 -3.50 -42.14
N ILE A 156 27.15 -4.68 -41.67
CA ILE A 156 28.14 -5.52 -42.38
C ILE A 156 27.58 -5.95 -43.74
N ILE A 157 26.36 -6.46 -43.79
CA ILE A 157 25.70 -6.92 -45.03
C ILE A 157 25.55 -5.75 -46.02
N ALA A 158 25.08 -4.60 -45.56
CA ALA A 158 24.93 -3.41 -46.40
C ALA A 158 26.26 -2.94 -46.99
N SER A 159 27.33 -2.96 -46.18
CA SER A 159 28.67 -2.59 -46.65
C SER A 159 29.20 -3.56 -47.72
N ALA A 160 29.00 -4.87 -47.52
CA ALA A 160 29.43 -5.90 -48.46
C ALA A 160 28.66 -5.80 -49.80
N LEU A 161 27.34 -5.63 -49.74
CA LEU A 161 26.50 -5.42 -50.93
C LEU A 161 26.95 -4.18 -51.72
N THR A 162 27.24 -3.09 -51.02
CA THR A 162 27.71 -1.84 -51.65
C THR A 162 29.06 -2.06 -52.34
N ALA A 163 30.01 -2.75 -51.69
CA ALA A 163 31.31 -3.08 -52.29
C ALA A 163 31.17 -3.97 -53.54
N ILE A 164 30.27 -4.97 -53.51
CA ILE A 164 30.00 -5.85 -54.66
C ILE A 164 29.43 -5.03 -55.83
N VAL A 165 28.46 -4.14 -55.58
CA VAL A 165 27.89 -3.28 -56.63
C VAL A 165 28.97 -2.40 -57.27
N ILE A 166 29.85 -1.79 -56.45
CA ILE A 166 30.97 -0.98 -56.94
C ILE A 166 31.96 -1.83 -57.76
N MET A 167 32.28 -3.04 -57.29
CA MET A 167 33.17 -3.96 -58.01
C MET A 167 32.57 -4.40 -59.35
N CYS A 168 31.29 -4.77 -59.38
CA CYS A 168 30.58 -5.12 -60.60
C CYS A 168 30.54 -3.95 -61.58
N TRP A 169 30.24 -2.74 -61.11
CA TRP A 169 30.23 -1.55 -61.95
C TRP A 169 31.61 -1.25 -62.54
N ARG A 170 32.67 -1.35 -61.73
CA ARG A 170 34.06 -1.20 -62.21
C ARG A 170 34.44 -2.26 -63.24
N LYS A 171 33.99 -3.49 -63.04
CA LYS A 171 34.31 -4.61 -63.94
C LYS A 171 33.55 -4.54 -65.27
N ASN A 172 32.32 -4.03 -65.26
CA ASN A 172 31.46 -3.90 -66.45
C ASN A 172 31.72 -2.61 -67.27
N ARG A 173 32.59 -1.72 -66.77
CA ARG A 173 33.04 -0.50 -67.46
C ARG A 173 34.39 -0.67 -68.18
N LYS A 174 34.91 -1.90 -68.26
CA LYS A 174 36.00 -2.28 -69.18
C LYS A 174 35.40 -2.84 -70.45
#